data_AF-A0A4Q6BQI2-F1
#
_entry.id   AF-A0A4Q6BQI2-F1
#
_cell.length_a   1.000
_cell.length_b   1.000
_cell.length_c   1.000
_cell.angle_alpha   90.00
_cell.angle_beta   90.00
_cell.angle_gamma   90.00
#
_symmetry.space_group_name_H-M   'P 1'
#
loop_
_entity.id
_entity.type
_entity.pdbx_description
1 polymer ?
#
loop_
_entity_poly.entity_id
_entity_poly.type
_entity_poly.pdbx_seq_one_letter_code
_entity_poly.pdbx_strand_id
1 'polypeptide(L)'
;TLSLGDGAIRADFVAAAEIVDRAEAVWFEGGDQARYVRWKGTELLAAVQRLHAHGGAIGGSSAGMIILGQAVNDALSTLSENLTTSRLLRDPFDPELQNLLGEVQLGPLVGTITDPHFSTQDRMGRLATFMARQVEGPAGFRGLAVDDGVALAIDAHGVGRRLGAEAGGSVYVVRGGQPARLSPGQPLRYDDLAVRRLDRASHRYDLRRNCGEALAYRLDVDGALESPYSVPPYASGAPLSDCPEEP
;
A
#
# COMPACT_ATOMS: atom_id res chain seq x y z
N THR A 1 -10.02 20.58 9.74
CA THR A 1 -10.14 19.14 10.02
C THR A 1 -11.60 18.77 10.11
N LEU A 2 -12.02 17.76 9.36
CA LEU A 2 -13.35 17.14 9.44
C LEU A 2 -13.25 15.89 10.32
N SER A 3 -14.20 15.67 11.22
CA SER A 3 -14.26 14.44 12.03
C SER A 3 -15.64 13.82 11.91
N LEU A 4 -15.69 12.59 11.42
CA LEU A 4 -16.91 11.79 11.29
C LEU A 4 -16.82 10.62 12.27
N GLY A 5 -17.70 10.61 13.27
CA GLY A 5 -17.75 9.55 14.27
C GLY A 5 -18.33 8.24 13.72
N ASP A 6 -18.32 7.19 14.55
CA ASP A 6 -18.84 5.87 14.17
C ASP A 6 -20.37 5.84 13.96
N GLY A 7 -21.08 6.84 14.49
CA GLY A 7 -22.52 7.04 14.27
C GLY A 7 -22.88 7.95 13.10
N ALA A 8 -21.93 8.29 12.22
CA ALA A 8 -22.19 9.19 11.09
C ALA A 8 -23.29 8.62 10.18
N ILE A 9 -24.23 9.49 9.81
CA ILE A 9 -25.34 9.18 8.91
C ILE A 9 -25.12 9.80 7.54
N ARG A 10 -25.98 9.47 6.57
CA ARG A 10 -25.88 10.00 5.19
C ARG A 10 -25.81 11.53 5.14
N ALA A 11 -26.57 12.23 5.99
CA ALA A 11 -26.53 13.69 6.05
C ALA A 11 -25.14 14.24 6.41
N ASP A 12 -24.39 13.54 7.27
CA ASP A 12 -23.03 13.93 7.64
C ASP A 12 -22.07 13.76 6.45
N PHE A 13 -22.23 12.68 5.67
CA PHE A 13 -21.44 12.47 4.45
C PHE A 13 -21.72 13.51 3.38
N VAL A 14 -22.97 13.95 3.22
CA VAL A 14 -23.34 15.03 2.29
C VAL A 14 -22.70 16.35 2.73
N ALA A 15 -22.81 16.72 4.01
CA ALA A 15 -22.20 17.94 4.53
C ALA A 15 -20.67 17.93 4.40
N ALA A 16 -20.05 16.77 4.65
CA ALA A 16 -18.63 16.56 4.43
C ALA A 16 -18.22 16.69 2.96
N ALA A 17 -19.02 16.15 2.03
CA ALA A 17 -18.78 16.23 0.60
C ALA A 17 -18.70 17.68 0.10
N GLU A 18 -19.60 18.56 0.58
CA GLU A 18 -19.57 19.98 0.23
C GLU A 18 -18.30 20.70 0.69
N ILE A 19 -17.71 20.26 1.80
CA ILE A 19 -16.42 20.78 2.28
C ILE A 19 -15.30 20.28 1.36
N VAL A 20 -15.31 18.99 1.02
CA VAL A 20 -14.30 18.38 0.14
C VAL A 20 -14.33 18.96 -1.27
N ASP A 21 -15.50 19.25 -1.83
CA ASP A 21 -15.64 19.86 -3.16
C ASP A 21 -15.03 21.27 -3.26
N ARG A 22 -14.79 21.94 -2.13
CA ARG A 22 -14.12 23.25 -2.05
C ARG A 22 -12.68 23.16 -1.55
N ALA A 23 -12.20 21.96 -1.23
CA ALA A 23 -10.85 21.76 -0.72
C ALA A 23 -9.83 21.70 -1.86
N GLU A 24 -8.57 21.99 -1.55
CA GLU A 24 -7.43 21.76 -2.46
C GLU A 24 -6.71 20.44 -2.12
N ALA A 25 -6.91 19.94 -0.89
CA ALA A 25 -6.32 18.70 -0.43
C ALA A 25 -7.22 17.99 0.59
N VAL A 26 -7.15 16.65 0.60
CA VAL A 26 -7.74 15.78 1.63
C VAL A 26 -6.65 14.90 2.23
N TRP A 27 -6.63 14.84 3.56
CA TRP A 27 -5.73 13.97 4.32
C TRP A 27 -6.54 13.01 5.19
N PHE A 28 -6.29 11.72 5.03
CA PHE A 28 -6.88 10.65 5.83
C PHE A 28 -6.01 10.32 7.04
N GLU A 29 -6.54 10.49 8.24
CA GLU A 29 -5.82 10.16 9.46
C GLU A 29 -5.75 8.65 9.72
N GLY A 30 -4.85 8.27 10.63
CA GLY A 30 -4.79 6.90 11.15
C GLY A 30 -5.99 6.54 12.03
N GLY A 31 -6.01 5.30 12.52
CA GLY A 31 -7.09 4.77 13.34
C GLY A 31 -7.64 3.48 12.76
N ASP A 32 -8.95 3.32 12.78
CA ASP A 32 -9.62 2.13 12.25
C ASP A 32 -9.98 2.30 10.76
N GLN A 33 -9.35 1.49 9.90
CA GLN A 33 -9.62 1.51 8.46
C GLN A 33 -11.07 1.12 8.11
N ALA A 34 -11.78 0.37 8.96
CA ALA A 34 -13.18 0.00 8.72
C ALA A 34 -14.11 1.22 8.68
N ARG A 35 -13.70 2.36 9.26
CA ARG A 35 -14.44 3.62 9.17
C ARG A 35 -14.56 4.13 7.74
N TYR A 36 -13.51 3.94 6.95
CA TYR A 36 -13.46 4.39 5.56
C TYR A 36 -14.25 3.47 4.63
N VAL A 37 -14.37 2.17 4.94
CA VAL A 37 -15.23 1.23 4.21
C VAL A 37 -16.69 1.70 4.21
N ARG A 38 -17.14 2.39 5.27
CA ARG A 38 -18.50 2.95 5.33
C ARG A 38 -18.73 4.10 4.34
N TRP A 39 -17.70 4.66 3.74
CA TRP A 39 -17.83 5.76 2.78
C TRP A 39 -18.23 5.26 1.38
N LYS A 40 -18.29 3.94 1.19
CA LYS A 40 -18.71 3.33 -0.07
C LYS A 40 -20.05 3.83 -0.55
N GLY A 41 -20.07 4.28 -1.79
CA GLY A 41 -21.30 4.77 -2.42
C GLY A 41 -21.89 6.03 -1.78
N THR A 42 -21.15 6.68 -0.88
CA THR A 42 -21.54 7.96 -0.29
C THR A 42 -21.07 9.13 -1.15
N GLU A 43 -21.70 10.28 -0.93
CA GLU A 43 -21.37 11.54 -1.56
C GLU A 43 -19.96 12.02 -1.19
N LEU A 44 -19.48 11.66 0.01
CA LEU A 44 -18.16 12.03 0.50
C LEU A 44 -17.05 11.37 -0.32
N LEU A 45 -17.14 10.05 -0.55
CA LEU A 45 -16.16 9.36 -1.41
C LEU A 45 -16.21 9.91 -2.85
N ALA A 46 -17.40 10.21 -3.36
CA ALA A 46 -17.55 10.83 -4.67
C ALA A 46 -16.88 12.22 -4.74
N ALA A 47 -16.96 13.02 -3.68
CA ALA A 47 -16.27 14.31 -3.59
C ALA A 47 -14.75 14.14 -3.57
N VAL A 48 -14.21 13.16 -2.84
CA VAL A 48 -12.77 12.85 -2.85
C VAL A 48 -12.29 12.48 -4.26
N GLN A 49 -13.07 11.66 -4.98
CA GLN A 49 -12.76 11.27 -6.35
C GLN A 49 -12.80 12.48 -7.30
N ARG A 50 -13.79 13.38 -7.14
CA ARG A 50 -13.83 14.64 -7.89
C ARG A 50 -12.63 15.52 -7.58
N LEU A 51 -12.24 15.66 -6.31
CA LEU A 51 -11.06 16.43 -5.92
C LEU A 51 -9.80 15.93 -6.65
N HIS A 52 -9.57 14.61 -6.64
CA HIS A 52 -8.46 14.01 -7.39
C HIS A 52 -8.53 14.35 -8.89
N ALA A 53 -9.71 14.20 -9.50
CA ALA A 53 -9.91 14.43 -10.93
C ALA A 53 -9.64 15.89 -11.34
N HIS A 54 -9.81 16.85 -10.42
CA HIS A 54 -9.49 18.26 -10.64
C HIS A 54 -8.06 18.64 -10.22
N GLY A 55 -7.22 17.66 -9.84
CA GLY A 55 -5.82 17.87 -9.50
C GLY A 55 -5.54 18.19 -8.03
N GLY A 56 -6.52 18.04 -7.15
CA GLY A 56 -6.33 18.21 -5.71
C GLY A 56 -5.47 17.10 -5.11
N ALA A 57 -4.76 17.42 -4.02
CA ALA A 57 -3.87 16.48 -3.36
C ALA A 57 -4.63 15.54 -2.43
N ILE A 58 -4.28 14.25 -2.45
CA ILE A 58 -4.86 13.24 -1.55
C ILE A 58 -3.73 12.48 -0.88
N GLY A 59 -3.81 12.34 0.43
CA GLY A 59 -2.84 11.58 1.20
C GLY A 59 -3.44 10.98 2.46
N GLY A 60 -2.65 10.18 3.16
CA GLY A 60 -3.09 9.58 4.41
C GLY A 60 -1.95 8.88 5.13
N SER A 61 -2.16 8.62 6.42
CA SER A 61 -1.20 7.92 7.28
C SER A 61 -1.85 6.72 7.94
N SER A 62 -1.08 5.63 8.15
CA SER A 62 -1.57 4.40 8.79
C SER A 62 -2.84 3.87 8.08
N ALA A 63 -3.96 3.72 8.78
CA ALA A 63 -5.26 3.37 8.17
C ALA A 63 -5.67 4.27 7.01
N GLY A 64 -5.36 5.57 7.06
CA GLY A 64 -5.62 6.49 5.97
C GLY A 64 -4.77 6.23 4.72
N MET A 65 -3.57 5.65 4.88
CA MET A 65 -2.76 5.19 3.75
C MET A 65 -3.33 3.90 3.15
N ILE A 66 -3.78 2.97 4.00
CA ILE A 66 -4.30 1.65 3.57
C ILE A 66 -5.40 1.80 2.52
N ILE A 67 -6.28 2.78 2.66
CA ILE A 67 -7.43 2.99 1.75
C ILE A 67 -7.09 3.65 0.40
N LEU A 68 -5.84 4.08 0.22
CA LEU A 68 -5.38 4.73 -1.01
C LEU A 68 -4.98 3.71 -2.09
N GLY A 69 -4.67 2.47 -1.69
CA GLY A 69 -4.40 1.37 -2.60
C GLY A 69 -5.67 0.91 -3.34
N GLN A 70 -5.50 0.36 -4.55
CA GLN A 70 -6.62 -0.20 -5.31
C GLN A 70 -7.18 -1.45 -4.65
N ALA A 71 -6.35 -2.28 -4.04
CA ALA A 71 -6.81 -3.35 -3.16
C ALA A 71 -6.48 -2.95 -1.72
N VAL A 72 -7.42 -3.26 -0.85
CA VAL A 72 -7.34 -3.00 0.58
C VAL A 72 -7.49 -4.34 1.27
N ASN A 73 -6.61 -4.60 2.25
CA ASN A 73 -6.92 -5.64 3.21
C ASN A 73 -7.63 -4.96 4.37
N ASP A 74 -8.85 -5.39 4.61
CA ASP A 74 -9.56 -5.00 5.80
C ASP A 74 -9.49 -6.15 6.80
N ALA A 75 -9.13 -5.77 8.01
CA ALA A 75 -9.45 -6.55 9.16
C ALA A 75 -10.83 -6.06 9.64
N LEU A 76 -11.93 -6.48 9.01
CA LEU A 76 -13.27 -6.07 9.51
C LEU A 76 -13.62 -6.75 10.83
N SER A 77 -13.08 -7.95 11.04
CA SER A 77 -13.30 -8.77 12.23
C SER A 77 -12.16 -8.70 13.25
N THR A 78 -11.07 -8.00 12.95
CA THR A 78 -9.88 -7.90 13.81
C THR A 78 -9.19 -6.55 13.60
N LEU A 79 -8.10 -6.25 14.31
CA LEU A 79 -7.27 -5.09 13.98
C LEU A 79 -6.24 -5.49 12.92
N SER A 80 -5.93 -4.62 11.95
CA SER A 80 -4.99 -4.94 10.87
C SER A 80 -3.61 -5.36 11.42
N GLU A 81 -3.25 -4.81 12.59
CA GLU A 81 -2.03 -5.13 13.33
C GLU A 81 -1.94 -6.61 13.73
N ASN A 82 -3.06 -7.32 13.88
CA ASN A 82 -3.09 -8.74 14.27
C ASN A 82 -2.79 -9.69 13.09
N LEU A 83 -2.79 -9.18 11.86
CA LEU A 83 -2.45 -9.93 10.66
C LEU A 83 -0.93 -9.88 10.43
N THR A 84 -0.17 -10.55 11.30
CA THR A 84 1.30 -10.53 11.28
C THR A 84 1.88 -11.36 10.13
N THR A 85 3.15 -11.11 9.78
CA THR A 85 3.89 -11.94 8.82
C THR A 85 3.88 -13.42 9.19
N SER A 86 4.18 -13.77 10.43
CA SER A 86 4.26 -15.17 10.86
C SER A 86 2.92 -15.91 10.80
N ARG A 87 1.80 -15.18 10.94
CA ARG A 87 0.43 -15.70 10.78
C ARG A 87 0.10 -15.89 9.30
N LEU A 88 0.24 -14.82 8.52
CA LEU A 88 -0.16 -14.80 7.10
C LEU A 88 0.72 -15.63 6.17
N LEU A 89 1.97 -15.90 6.55
CA LEU A 89 2.84 -16.79 5.80
C LEU A 89 2.53 -18.27 6.07
N ARG A 90 1.95 -18.63 7.22
CA ARG A 90 1.55 -20.02 7.54
C ARG A 90 0.28 -20.42 6.83
N ASP A 91 -0.67 -19.50 6.72
CA ASP A 91 -1.91 -19.69 5.96
C ASP A 91 -2.27 -18.38 5.24
N PRO A 92 -2.00 -18.27 3.93
CA PRO A 92 -2.35 -17.08 3.17
C PRO A 92 -3.86 -16.91 2.99
N PHE A 93 -4.69 -17.89 3.38
CA PHE A 93 -6.15 -17.82 3.37
C PHE A 93 -6.74 -17.69 4.78
N ASP A 94 -5.97 -17.12 5.72
CA ASP A 94 -6.45 -16.85 7.08
C ASP A 94 -7.86 -16.21 7.04
N PRO A 95 -8.84 -16.74 7.79
CA PRO A 95 -10.23 -16.30 7.72
C PRO A 95 -10.44 -14.86 8.20
N GLU A 96 -9.51 -14.29 8.98
CA GLU A 96 -9.55 -12.87 9.36
C GLU A 96 -8.98 -11.95 8.28
N LEU A 97 -8.29 -12.49 7.27
CA LEU A 97 -7.83 -11.73 6.12
C LEU A 97 -8.95 -11.66 5.07
N GLN A 98 -9.59 -10.50 5.01
CA GLN A 98 -10.57 -10.17 4.00
C GLN A 98 -9.92 -9.25 2.95
N ASN A 99 -10.21 -9.54 1.68
CA ASN A 99 -9.77 -8.73 0.56
C ASN A 99 -10.94 -7.86 0.11
N LEU A 100 -10.76 -6.55 0.17
CA LEU A 100 -11.66 -5.61 -0.47
C LEU A 100 -10.97 -4.92 -1.65
N LEU A 101 -11.78 -4.53 -2.62
CA LEU A 101 -11.37 -3.49 -3.55
C LEU A 101 -11.39 -2.16 -2.80
N GLY A 102 -10.25 -1.48 -2.82
CA GLY A 102 -10.09 -0.12 -2.35
C GLY A 102 -11.03 0.84 -3.07
N GLU A 103 -11.44 1.85 -2.32
CA GLU A 103 -12.58 2.68 -2.70
C GLU A 103 -12.15 4.00 -3.35
N VAL A 104 -10.93 4.45 -3.05
CA VAL A 104 -10.30 5.60 -3.70
C VAL A 104 -9.47 5.11 -4.87
N GLN A 105 -9.76 5.64 -6.06
CA GLN A 105 -9.12 5.23 -7.31
C GLN A 105 -8.15 6.33 -7.72
N LEU A 106 -6.95 6.27 -7.17
CA LEU A 106 -5.89 7.23 -7.47
C LEU A 106 -5.06 6.68 -8.63
N GLY A 107 -5.02 7.39 -9.75
CA GLY A 107 -4.42 6.89 -11.01
C GLY A 107 -3.05 6.22 -10.85
N PRO A 108 -2.06 6.88 -10.20
CA PRO A 108 -0.74 6.27 -9.95
C PRO A 108 -0.73 5.04 -9.03
N LEU A 109 -1.78 4.86 -8.21
CA LEU A 109 -1.91 3.76 -7.26
C LEU A 109 -2.85 2.65 -7.76
N VAL A 110 -3.36 2.75 -8.98
CA VAL A 110 -4.06 1.62 -9.63
C VAL A 110 -3.12 0.42 -9.67
N GLY A 111 -3.63 -0.77 -9.35
CA GLY A 111 -2.86 -2.01 -9.30
C GLY A 111 -1.91 -2.07 -8.11
N THR A 112 -2.26 -1.46 -6.98
CA THR A 112 -1.42 -1.46 -5.77
C THR A 112 -2.18 -1.92 -4.53
N ILE A 113 -1.45 -2.49 -3.58
CA ILE A 113 -1.84 -2.63 -2.17
C ILE A 113 -0.82 -1.89 -1.30
N THR A 114 -1.30 -1.14 -0.32
CA THR A 114 -0.47 -0.29 0.54
C THR A 114 -0.31 -0.86 1.94
N ASP A 115 0.88 -0.76 2.52
CA ASP A 115 1.19 -1.27 3.86
C ASP A 115 2.06 -0.29 4.69
N PRO A 116 1.50 0.41 5.69
CA PRO A 116 2.24 1.32 6.58
C PRO A 116 2.98 0.59 7.72
N HIS A 117 3.76 1.31 8.53
CA HIS A 117 4.46 0.77 9.72
C HIS A 117 5.36 -0.43 9.40
N PHE A 118 5.99 -0.40 8.23
CA PHE A 118 6.37 -1.62 7.54
C PHE A 118 7.52 -2.41 8.18
N SER A 119 8.74 -1.88 8.18
CA SER A 119 9.93 -2.62 8.64
C SER A 119 9.96 -2.82 10.15
N THR A 120 9.47 -1.85 10.93
CA THR A 120 9.44 -1.90 12.40
C THR A 120 8.54 -3.03 12.93
N GLN A 121 7.59 -3.50 12.13
CA GLN A 121 6.68 -4.60 12.46
C GLN A 121 6.89 -5.87 11.62
N ASP A 122 8.02 -5.95 10.90
CA ASP A 122 8.35 -7.06 10.00
C ASP A 122 7.20 -7.43 9.03
N ARG A 123 6.68 -6.44 8.27
CA ARG A 123 5.49 -6.64 7.43
C ARG A 123 5.77 -7.10 5.99
N MET A 124 6.99 -7.45 5.62
CA MET A 124 7.32 -7.91 4.25
C MET A 124 6.57 -9.21 3.87
N GLY A 125 6.55 -10.21 4.73
CA GLY A 125 5.80 -11.44 4.48
C GLY A 125 4.29 -11.22 4.42
N ARG A 126 3.77 -10.35 5.30
CA ARG A 126 2.39 -9.86 5.23
C ARG A 126 2.05 -9.22 3.88
N LEU A 127 2.87 -8.28 3.42
CA LEU A 127 2.70 -7.63 2.10
C LEU A 127 2.80 -8.66 0.96
N ALA A 128 3.72 -9.62 1.05
CA ALA A 128 3.83 -10.70 0.07
C ALA A 128 2.56 -11.57 0.03
N THR A 129 1.96 -11.92 1.17
CA THR A 129 0.66 -12.61 1.23
C THR A 129 -0.44 -11.78 0.59
N PHE A 130 -0.51 -10.49 0.90
CA PHE A 130 -1.48 -9.57 0.29
C PHE A 130 -1.37 -9.56 -1.22
N MET A 131 -0.15 -9.41 -1.75
CA MET A 131 0.10 -9.46 -3.19
C MET A 131 -0.24 -10.82 -3.79
N ALA A 132 0.11 -11.92 -3.12
CA ALA A 132 -0.18 -13.28 -3.58
C ALA A 132 -1.69 -13.52 -3.74
N ARG A 133 -2.53 -12.96 -2.87
CA ARG A 133 -3.99 -13.07 -3.00
C ARG A 133 -4.60 -12.22 -4.12
N GLN A 134 -3.82 -11.39 -4.80
CA GLN A 134 -4.25 -10.55 -5.91
C GLN A 134 -3.73 -11.06 -7.28
N VAL A 135 -3.19 -12.28 -7.34
CA VAL A 135 -2.51 -12.80 -8.54
C VAL A 135 -3.46 -13.16 -9.68
N GLU A 136 -4.75 -13.38 -9.40
CA GLU A 136 -5.81 -13.44 -10.41
C GLU A 136 -6.29 -12.04 -10.85
N GLY A 137 -5.79 -10.99 -10.18
CA GLY A 137 -6.06 -9.60 -10.50
C GLY A 137 -5.26 -9.08 -11.70
N PRO A 138 -5.24 -7.75 -11.92
CA PRO A 138 -4.57 -7.14 -13.05
C PRO A 138 -3.07 -7.50 -13.09
N ALA A 139 -2.58 -7.82 -14.29
CA ALA A 139 -1.16 -8.04 -14.51
C ALA A 139 -0.32 -6.85 -14.01
N GLY A 140 0.75 -7.14 -13.26
CA GLY A 140 1.63 -6.09 -12.73
C GLY A 140 1.17 -5.46 -11.42
N PHE A 141 0.38 -6.18 -10.60
CA PHE A 141 0.03 -5.77 -9.24
C PHE A 141 1.27 -5.52 -8.37
N ARG A 142 1.21 -4.52 -7.49
CA ARG A 142 2.35 -4.02 -6.69
C ARG A 142 2.03 -3.92 -5.22
N GLY A 143 3.01 -4.22 -4.39
CA GLY A 143 3.04 -3.81 -2.99
C GLY A 143 3.70 -2.44 -2.86
N LEU A 144 3.11 -1.55 -2.08
CA LEU A 144 3.68 -0.26 -1.69
C LEU A 144 3.74 -0.16 -0.17
N ALA A 145 4.93 -0.21 0.37
CA ALA A 145 5.15 -0.22 1.82
C ALA A 145 5.90 1.03 2.26
N VAL A 146 5.54 1.57 3.42
CA VAL A 146 6.12 2.82 3.94
C VAL A 146 6.43 2.65 5.42
N ASP A 147 7.66 2.97 5.80
CA ASP A 147 8.10 3.00 7.19
C ASP A 147 7.57 4.22 7.95
N ASP A 148 7.64 4.14 9.27
CA ASP A 148 7.33 5.28 10.13
C ASP A 148 8.27 6.46 9.91
N GLY A 149 7.72 7.68 9.99
CA GLY A 149 8.48 8.92 9.86
C GLY A 149 8.87 9.31 8.44
N VAL A 150 8.41 8.56 7.42
CA VAL A 150 8.61 8.87 6.00
C VAL A 150 7.31 8.81 5.22
N ALA A 151 7.31 9.34 3.99
CA ALA A 151 6.17 9.30 3.08
C ALA A 151 6.62 9.06 1.63
N LEU A 152 5.74 8.50 0.81
CA LEU A 152 5.89 8.49 -0.65
C LEU A 152 5.02 9.60 -1.26
N ALA A 153 5.64 10.67 -1.74
CA ALA A 153 4.95 11.72 -2.47
C ALA A 153 4.97 11.40 -3.97
N ILE A 154 3.80 11.34 -4.59
CA ILE A 154 3.64 10.99 -6.00
C ILE A 154 3.13 12.22 -6.75
N ASP A 155 3.85 12.64 -7.79
CA ASP A 155 3.46 13.79 -8.60
C ASP A 155 2.42 13.44 -9.67
N ALA A 156 1.97 14.46 -10.42
CA ALA A 156 1.01 14.31 -11.51
C ALA A 156 1.52 13.44 -12.68
N HIS A 157 2.83 13.19 -12.75
CA HIS A 157 3.44 12.29 -13.74
C HIS A 157 3.52 10.84 -13.23
N GLY A 158 3.16 10.58 -11.98
CA GLY A 158 3.22 9.26 -11.36
C GLY A 158 4.61 8.92 -10.82
N VAL A 159 5.49 9.91 -10.67
CA VAL A 159 6.82 9.71 -10.09
C VAL A 159 6.73 9.89 -8.58
N GLY A 160 6.98 8.81 -7.86
CA GLY A 160 7.07 8.75 -6.42
C GLY A 160 8.47 9.13 -5.91
N ARG A 161 8.53 9.94 -4.87
CA ARG A 161 9.77 10.28 -4.13
C ARG A 161 9.56 10.07 -2.64
N ARG A 162 10.60 9.60 -1.96
CA ARG A 162 10.61 9.51 -0.49
C ARG A 162 10.76 10.90 0.11
N LEU A 163 9.86 11.25 1.02
CA LEU A 163 9.99 12.40 1.90
C LEU A 163 10.28 11.94 3.33
N GLY A 164 11.14 12.66 4.05
CA GLY A 164 11.53 12.37 5.42
C GLY A 164 13.02 12.65 5.66
N ALA A 165 13.46 12.53 6.91
CA ALA A 165 14.87 12.75 7.27
C ALA A 165 15.79 11.74 6.56
N GLU A 166 17.02 12.11 6.20
CA GLU A 166 17.96 11.20 5.51
C GLU A 166 18.24 9.91 6.31
N ALA A 167 18.31 9.99 7.64
CA ALA A 167 18.48 8.83 8.52
C ALA A 167 17.15 8.14 8.92
N GLY A 168 16.03 8.52 8.29
CA GLY A 168 14.70 7.96 8.55
C GLY A 168 14.44 6.62 7.86
N GLY A 169 13.19 6.14 7.93
CA GLY A 169 12.76 4.88 7.30
C GLY A 169 12.82 4.88 5.77
N SER A 170 12.29 3.82 5.16
CA SER A 170 12.28 3.59 3.71
C SER A 170 10.86 3.52 3.13
N VAL A 171 10.78 3.67 1.82
CA VAL A 171 9.63 3.26 1.01
C VAL A 171 10.03 2.04 0.19
N TYR A 172 9.14 1.06 0.11
CA TYR A 172 9.34 -0.19 -0.62
C TYR A 172 8.31 -0.31 -1.73
N VAL A 173 8.77 -0.58 -2.96
CA VAL A 173 7.91 -1.00 -4.07
C VAL A 173 8.24 -2.44 -4.39
N VAL A 174 7.26 -3.33 -4.22
CA VAL A 174 7.41 -4.77 -4.42
C VAL A 174 6.61 -5.19 -5.65
N ARG A 175 7.25 -5.93 -6.54
CA ARG A 175 6.66 -6.49 -7.77
C ARG A 175 6.89 -7.98 -7.80
N GLY A 176 5.90 -8.73 -8.24
CA GLY A 176 6.00 -10.18 -8.37
C GLY A 176 5.06 -10.72 -9.43
N GLY A 177 5.26 -12.00 -9.78
CA GLY A 177 4.40 -12.75 -10.68
C GLY A 177 3.43 -13.66 -9.91
N GLN A 178 3.22 -14.86 -10.44
CA GLN A 178 2.46 -15.88 -9.73
C GLN A 178 3.31 -16.49 -8.61
N PRO A 179 2.78 -16.66 -7.39
CA PRO A 179 3.47 -17.36 -6.31
C PRO A 179 3.67 -18.84 -6.68
N ALA A 180 4.77 -19.41 -6.22
CA ALA A 180 5.07 -20.83 -6.44
C ALA A 180 4.13 -21.75 -5.64
N ARG A 181 3.56 -21.26 -4.53
CA ARG A 181 2.55 -21.97 -3.74
C ARG A 181 1.60 -20.99 -3.07
N LEU A 182 0.30 -21.10 -3.36
CA LEU A 182 -0.79 -20.34 -2.76
C LEU A 182 -2.00 -21.26 -2.62
N SER A 183 -2.18 -21.86 -1.44
CA SER A 183 -3.28 -22.79 -1.15
C SER A 183 -3.74 -22.62 0.30
N PRO A 184 -5.04 -22.80 0.60
CA PRO A 184 -5.54 -22.75 1.98
C PRO A 184 -4.84 -23.74 2.91
N GLY A 185 -4.48 -23.29 4.11
CA GLY A 185 -3.85 -24.12 5.14
C GLY A 185 -2.41 -24.56 4.82
N GLN A 186 -1.80 -24.06 3.74
CA GLN A 186 -0.41 -24.32 3.41
C GLN A 186 0.40 -23.03 3.49
N PRO A 187 1.67 -23.09 3.97
CA PRO A 187 2.49 -21.90 4.01
C PRO A 187 2.70 -21.29 2.63
N LEU A 188 2.70 -19.97 2.51
CA LEU A 188 2.98 -19.27 1.25
C LEU A 188 4.38 -19.63 0.72
N ARG A 189 4.53 -19.77 -0.60
CA ARG A 189 5.83 -19.63 -1.26
C ARG A 189 5.73 -18.66 -2.42
N TYR A 190 6.51 -17.59 -2.35
CA TYR A 190 6.54 -16.54 -3.36
C TYR A 190 7.99 -16.27 -3.75
N ASP A 191 8.39 -16.83 -4.88
CA ASP A 191 9.74 -16.73 -5.39
C ASP A 191 9.88 -15.47 -6.25
N ASP A 192 11.10 -14.94 -6.32
CA ASP A 192 11.52 -13.97 -7.34
C ASP A 192 10.76 -12.62 -7.31
N LEU A 193 10.48 -12.11 -6.10
CA LEU A 193 9.97 -10.75 -5.92
C LEU A 193 11.04 -9.71 -6.26
N ALA A 194 10.68 -8.69 -7.04
CA ALA A 194 11.50 -7.50 -7.28
C ALA A 194 11.17 -6.47 -6.22
N VAL A 195 12.16 -6.08 -5.42
CA VAL A 195 12.00 -5.01 -4.44
C VAL A 195 12.81 -3.79 -4.86
N ARG A 196 12.17 -2.62 -4.80
CA ARG A 196 12.84 -1.31 -4.82
C ARG A 196 12.71 -0.68 -3.46
N ARG A 197 13.86 -0.31 -2.86
CA ARG A 197 13.92 0.40 -1.59
C ARG A 197 14.42 1.83 -1.82
N LEU A 198 13.56 2.79 -1.52
CA LEU A 198 13.89 4.20 -1.50
C LEU A 198 14.20 4.57 -0.05
N ASP A 199 15.47 4.83 0.28
CA ASP A 199 15.92 5.19 1.63
C ASP A 199 16.58 6.59 1.69
N ARG A 200 16.68 7.28 0.55
CA ARG A 200 17.28 8.63 0.41
C ARG A 200 16.36 9.56 -0.36
N ALA A 201 16.49 10.87 -0.15
CA ALA A 201 15.68 11.86 -0.87
C ALA A 201 15.95 11.91 -2.39
N SER A 202 17.13 11.47 -2.84
CA SER A 202 17.46 11.39 -4.27
C SER A 202 16.75 10.23 -4.99
N HIS A 203 16.28 9.23 -4.26
CA HIS A 203 15.62 8.08 -4.85
C HIS A 203 14.22 8.43 -5.36
N ARG A 204 13.86 7.83 -6.50
CA ARG A 204 12.57 8.01 -7.16
C ARG A 204 12.10 6.73 -7.81
N TYR A 205 10.79 6.58 -7.95
CA TYR A 205 10.17 5.46 -8.66
C TYR A 205 9.01 5.93 -9.52
N ASP A 206 9.04 5.64 -10.81
CA ASP A 206 7.94 5.91 -11.73
C ASP A 206 6.95 4.74 -11.68
N LEU A 207 5.77 4.98 -11.11
CA LEU A 207 4.71 3.98 -10.93
C LEU A 207 4.02 3.61 -12.26
N ARG A 208 4.13 4.46 -13.28
CA ARG A 208 3.55 4.20 -14.62
C ARG A 208 4.49 3.35 -15.46
N ARG A 209 5.79 3.61 -15.38
CA ARG A 209 6.84 2.94 -16.16
C ARG A 209 7.48 1.75 -15.42
N ASN A 210 7.24 1.63 -14.12
CA ASN A 210 7.79 0.61 -13.23
C ASN A 210 9.33 0.57 -13.16
N CYS A 211 9.95 1.74 -13.19
CA CYS A 211 11.41 1.94 -13.17
C CYS A 211 11.78 3.01 -12.16
N GLY A 212 13.06 3.17 -11.83
CA GLY A 212 13.47 4.29 -10.99
C GLY A 212 14.95 4.36 -10.72
N GLU A 213 15.30 5.24 -9.79
CA GLU A 213 16.62 5.30 -9.15
C GLU A 213 16.43 4.96 -7.68
N ALA A 214 16.82 3.75 -7.28
CA ALA A 214 16.62 3.21 -5.94
C ALA A 214 17.58 2.06 -5.68
N LEU A 215 17.58 1.52 -4.45
CA LEU A 215 18.20 0.23 -4.20
C LEU A 215 17.30 -0.89 -4.71
N ALA A 216 17.89 -1.94 -5.26
CA ALA A 216 17.16 -3.07 -5.84
C ALA A 216 17.74 -4.42 -5.42
N TYR A 217 16.87 -5.41 -5.22
CA TYR A 217 17.22 -6.79 -4.93
C TYR A 217 16.06 -7.74 -5.31
N ARG A 218 16.38 -9.03 -5.40
CA ARG A 218 15.41 -10.12 -5.49
C ARG A 218 15.17 -10.71 -4.12
N LEU A 219 13.94 -11.14 -3.86
CA LEU A 219 13.53 -11.71 -2.59
C LEU A 219 12.65 -12.92 -2.85
N ASP A 220 12.98 -14.04 -2.21
CA ASP A 220 12.08 -15.19 -2.07
C ASP A 220 11.48 -15.16 -0.67
N VAL A 221 10.20 -15.52 -0.58
CA VAL A 221 9.44 -15.64 0.66
C VAL A 221 8.91 -17.06 0.79
N ASP A 222 9.37 -17.81 1.80
CA ASP A 222 8.87 -19.16 2.09
C ASP A 222 8.40 -19.26 3.54
N GLY A 223 7.07 -19.29 3.72
CA GLY A 223 6.43 -19.41 5.02
C GLY A 223 6.65 -20.73 5.74
N ALA A 224 7.25 -21.73 5.08
CA ALA A 224 7.63 -22.99 5.71
C ALA A 224 8.94 -22.91 6.50
N LEU A 225 9.72 -21.83 6.32
CA LEU A 225 11.02 -21.64 6.96
C LEU A 225 10.90 -20.76 8.22
N GLU A 226 11.81 -20.99 9.19
CA GLU A 226 11.92 -20.15 10.39
C GLU A 226 12.40 -18.73 10.05
N SER A 227 13.34 -18.63 9.09
CA SER A 227 13.70 -17.37 8.45
C SER A 227 13.09 -17.36 7.05
N PRO A 228 11.96 -16.65 6.83
CA PRO A 228 11.17 -16.82 5.62
C PRO A 228 11.77 -16.13 4.39
N TYR A 229 12.87 -15.39 4.53
CA TYR A 229 13.40 -14.51 3.50
C TYR A 229 14.76 -15.00 2.98
N SER A 230 14.95 -15.06 1.65
CA SER A 230 16.24 -15.47 1.07
C SER A 230 17.38 -14.45 1.28
N VAL A 231 17.04 -13.18 1.55
CA VAL A 231 17.96 -12.10 1.89
C VAL A 231 17.34 -11.19 2.97
N PRO A 232 18.11 -10.39 3.74
CA PRO A 232 17.55 -9.44 4.70
C PRO A 232 16.58 -8.45 4.04
N PRO A 233 15.26 -8.52 4.29
CA PRO A 233 14.25 -7.84 3.45
C PRO A 233 14.23 -6.32 3.65
N TYR A 234 14.79 -5.79 4.74
CA TYR A 234 14.81 -4.36 5.02
C TYR A 234 16.20 -3.73 4.86
N ALA A 235 17.26 -4.55 4.81
CA ALA A 235 18.65 -4.09 4.75
C ALA A 235 19.33 -4.32 3.39
N SER A 236 18.77 -5.17 2.53
CA SER A 236 19.37 -5.51 1.22
C SER A 236 19.19 -4.43 0.15
N GLY A 237 19.98 -4.56 -0.91
CA GLY A 237 19.83 -3.81 -2.16
C GLY A 237 21.12 -3.22 -2.68
N ALA A 238 21.26 -3.19 -4.01
CA ALA A 238 22.31 -2.47 -4.72
C ALA A 238 21.70 -1.31 -5.51
N PRO A 239 22.41 -0.19 -5.71
CA PRO A 239 21.91 0.92 -6.53
C PRO A 239 21.53 0.45 -7.93
N LEU A 240 20.34 0.85 -8.39
CA LEU A 240 19.86 0.59 -9.73
C LEU A 240 19.14 1.83 -10.26
N SER A 241 19.56 2.28 -11.44
CA SER A 241 18.89 3.30 -12.25
C SER A 241 18.46 2.65 -13.55
N ASP A 242 17.16 2.49 -13.76
CA ASP A 242 16.62 1.72 -14.88
C ASP A 242 15.42 2.37 -15.57
N CYS A 243 15.21 3.67 -15.36
CA CYS A 243 14.25 4.39 -16.18
C CYS A 243 14.80 4.65 -17.58
N PRO A 244 14.10 4.25 -18.65
CA PRO A 244 14.52 4.55 -20.00
C PRO A 244 14.56 6.06 -20.22
N GLU A 245 15.50 6.53 -21.05
CA GLU A 245 15.48 7.91 -21.54
C GLU A 245 14.13 8.21 -22.20
N GLU A 246 13.61 9.42 -22.01
CA GLU A 246 12.41 9.86 -22.72
C GLU A 246 12.76 9.96 -24.22
N PRO A 247 11.90 9.44 -25.11
CA PRO A 247 12.12 9.53 -26.55
C PRO A 247 12.07 10.96 -27.09
#